data_AF-C9E7A1-F1
#
_entry.id   AF-C9E7A1-F1
#
_cell.length_a   1.000
_cell.length_b   1.000
_cell.length_c   1.000
_cell.angle_alpha   90.00
_cell.angle_beta   90.00
_cell.angle_gamma   90.00
#
_symmetry.space_group_name_H-M   'P 1'
#
loop_
_entity.id
_entity.type
_entity.pdbx_description
1 polymer ?
#
loop_
_entity_poly.entity_id
_entity_poly.type
_entity_poly.pdbx_seq_one_letter_code
_entity_poly.pdbx_strand_id
1 'polypeptide(L)'
;EFSGRDPSGRRVMGLLPAKGLATCVDADKRFLWDVPSSWTLEQAASIPVVYATAYYSLVVRGRLRPGESVLIHSGSGGVGQAAIAIALSMRCRVFTTVGSGEKKAYLQERFPQLTAESFANSRDASFEQHVMLQTHGKGVDLVLNSLAEEKLQASLRCLARHGRFLEIGKYDLSNNTPLGMALFLKNVAFHGILLDALFEEGNREWEEVSELLKKGIASGVVQPLRTTVFERNQVE
;
A
#
# COMPACT_ATOMS: atom_id res chain seq x y z
N GLU A 1 0.85 7.88 12.96
CA GLU A 1 1.98 6.97 13.28
C GLU A 1 3.06 7.74 14.01
N PHE A 2 3.99 7.01 14.65
CA PHE A 2 5.13 7.60 15.33
C PHE A 2 6.25 6.56 15.49
N SER A 3 7.43 7.04 15.87
CA SER A 3 8.48 6.23 16.50
C SER A 3 9.05 6.97 17.70
N GLY A 4 9.52 6.23 18.70
CA GLY A 4 9.97 6.82 19.97
C GLY A 4 10.50 5.80 20.95
N ARG A 5 10.39 6.12 22.24
CA ARG A 5 10.75 5.24 23.34
C ARG A 5 9.56 5.04 24.27
N ASP A 6 9.36 3.80 24.71
CA ASP A 6 8.39 3.50 25.76
C ASP A 6 8.94 3.88 27.16
N PRO A 7 8.14 3.82 28.24
CA PRO A 7 8.59 4.14 29.60
C PRO A 7 9.75 3.26 30.11
N SER A 8 9.98 2.09 29.52
CA SER A 8 11.12 1.21 29.83
C SER A 8 12.38 1.54 29.00
N GLY A 9 12.30 2.55 28.14
CA GLY A 9 13.39 3.00 27.27
C GLY A 9 13.52 2.21 25.96
N ARG A 10 12.64 1.22 25.71
CA ARG A 10 12.66 0.41 24.49
C ARG A 10 12.26 1.25 23.29
N ARG A 11 12.92 1.01 22.16
CA ARG A 11 12.65 1.72 20.90
C ARG A 11 11.44 1.10 20.23
N VAL A 12 10.39 1.89 20.03
CA VAL A 12 9.11 1.43 19.47
C VAL A 12 8.67 2.30 18.30
N MET A 13 7.91 1.71 17.40
CA MET A 13 7.15 2.40 16.36
C MET A 13 5.70 1.94 16.43
N GLY A 14 4.76 2.77 16.01
CA GLY A 14 3.36 2.45 16.23
C GLY A 14 2.33 3.23 15.43
N LEU A 15 1.13 2.69 15.47
CA LEU A 15 -0.09 3.28 14.93
C LEU A 15 -0.95 3.84 16.04
N LEU A 16 -1.67 4.92 15.70
CA LEU A 16 -2.61 5.61 16.57
C LEU A 16 -3.79 6.06 15.70
N PRO A 17 -5.04 5.99 16.20
CA PRO A 17 -6.20 6.46 15.45
C PRO A 17 -6.18 7.99 15.28
N ALA A 18 -5.59 8.73 16.23
CA ALA A 18 -5.45 10.18 16.21
C ALA A 18 -4.33 10.65 17.14
N LYS A 19 -4.07 11.97 17.18
CA LYS A 19 -3.15 12.63 18.13
C LYS A 19 -1.68 12.17 18.06
N GLY A 20 -1.24 11.67 16.91
CA GLY A 20 0.15 11.22 16.72
C GLY A 20 1.19 12.34 16.61
N LEU A 21 0.78 13.55 16.23
CA LEU A 21 1.65 14.73 16.17
C LEU A 21 1.74 15.37 17.56
N ALA A 22 2.56 14.77 18.44
CA ALA A 22 2.73 15.20 19.82
C ALA A 22 4.11 14.82 20.36
N THR A 23 4.52 15.41 21.49
CA THR A 23 5.76 15.05 22.20
C THR A 23 5.64 13.74 22.96
N CYS A 24 4.43 13.42 23.43
CA CYS A 24 4.08 12.17 24.11
C CYS A 24 2.75 11.67 23.56
N VAL A 25 2.61 10.35 23.42
CA VAL A 25 1.39 9.71 22.92
C VAL A 25 1.01 8.54 23.83
N ASP A 26 -0.29 8.36 24.03
CA ASP A 26 -0.82 7.16 24.69
C ASP A 26 -1.22 6.16 23.60
N ALA A 27 -0.43 5.09 23.47
CA ALA A 27 -0.55 4.11 22.41
C ALA A 27 -0.92 2.74 22.98
N ASP A 28 -1.95 2.13 22.40
CA ASP A 28 -2.29 0.75 22.71
C ASP A 28 -1.17 -0.19 22.23
N LYS A 29 -0.69 -1.04 23.14
CA LYS A 29 0.40 -1.99 22.90
C LYS A 29 0.15 -2.92 21.71
N ARG A 30 -1.12 -3.18 21.37
CA ARG A 30 -1.50 -3.99 20.19
C ARG A 30 -1.04 -3.36 18.87
N PHE A 31 -0.87 -2.04 18.85
CA PHE A 31 -0.49 -1.23 17.69
C PHE A 31 0.97 -0.80 17.71
N LEU A 32 1.80 -1.46 18.52
CA LEU A 32 3.22 -1.20 18.64
C LEU A 32 4.06 -2.34 18.09
N TRP A 33 5.20 -1.98 17.52
CA TRP A 33 6.27 -2.90 17.14
C TRP A 33 7.60 -2.40 17.68
N ASP A 34 8.48 -3.34 18.02
CA ASP A 34 9.85 -3.03 18.36
C ASP A 34 10.59 -2.52 17.12
N VAL A 35 11.42 -1.48 17.30
CA VAL A 35 12.27 -0.98 16.24
C VAL A 35 13.55 -1.81 16.17
N PRO A 36 13.87 -2.43 15.02
CA PRO A 36 15.14 -3.12 14.83
C PRO A 36 16.34 -2.24 15.17
N SER A 37 17.38 -2.84 15.75
CA SER A 37 18.62 -2.13 16.11
C SER A 37 19.29 -1.48 14.90
N SER A 38 19.13 -2.06 13.71
CA SER A 38 19.67 -1.57 12.44
C SER A 38 18.97 -0.34 11.87
N TRP A 39 17.80 0.04 12.39
CA TRP A 39 17.06 1.21 11.91
C TRP A 39 17.27 2.40 12.82
N THR A 40 17.22 3.61 12.29
CA THR A 40 17.03 4.83 13.08
C THR A 40 15.56 4.97 13.48
N LEU A 41 15.25 5.84 14.45
CA LEU A 41 13.85 6.15 14.77
C LEU A 41 13.16 6.87 13.59
N GLU A 42 13.88 7.73 12.88
CA GLU A 42 13.40 8.38 11.66
C GLU A 42 12.94 7.35 10.61
N GLN A 43 13.79 6.37 10.31
CA GLN A 43 13.47 5.28 9.40
C GLN A 43 12.25 4.48 9.87
N ALA A 44 12.19 4.16 11.15
CA ALA A 44 11.09 3.41 11.75
C ALA A 44 9.75 4.16 11.68
N ALA A 45 9.75 5.49 11.74
CA ALA A 45 8.53 6.30 11.64
C ALA A 45 7.85 6.17 10.26
N SER A 46 8.58 5.74 9.23
CA SER A 46 8.07 5.62 7.86
C SER A 46 7.33 4.31 7.55
N ILE A 47 7.27 3.38 8.51
CA ILE A 47 6.82 2.00 8.30
C ILE A 47 5.34 1.76 8.64
N PRO A 48 4.82 2.17 9.82
CA PRO A 48 3.59 1.62 10.37
C PRO A 48 2.37 1.74 9.44
N VAL A 49 2.02 2.94 8.97
CA VAL A 49 0.81 3.17 8.15
C VAL A 49 0.94 2.48 6.81
N VAL A 50 2.07 2.69 6.13
CA VAL A 50 2.22 2.29 4.73
C VAL A 50 2.22 0.77 4.58
N TYR A 51 2.91 0.04 5.47
CA TYR A 51 2.96 -1.42 5.40
C TYR A 51 1.72 -2.07 6.03
N ALA A 52 1.14 -1.51 7.10
CA ALA A 52 -0.13 -2.02 7.61
C ALA A 52 -1.22 -1.91 6.54
N THR A 53 -1.28 -0.78 5.83
CA THR A 53 -2.20 -0.60 4.69
C THR A 53 -1.92 -1.63 3.59
N ALA A 54 -0.66 -1.80 3.20
CA ALA A 54 -0.31 -2.69 2.11
C ALA A 54 -0.57 -4.17 2.45
N TYR A 55 -0.22 -4.64 3.66
CA TYR A 55 -0.53 -6.02 4.09
C TYR A 55 -2.03 -6.26 4.24
N TYR A 56 -2.74 -5.33 4.86
CA TYR A 56 -4.19 -5.43 5.00
C TYR A 56 -4.88 -5.50 3.63
N SER A 57 -4.47 -4.64 2.70
CA SER A 57 -5.01 -4.59 1.34
C SER A 57 -4.68 -5.84 0.53
N LEU A 58 -3.40 -6.14 0.37
CA LEU A 58 -2.95 -7.18 -0.56
C LEU A 58 -3.14 -8.59 0.00
N VAL A 59 -2.78 -8.81 1.26
CA VAL A 59 -2.70 -10.16 1.84
C VAL A 59 -4.00 -10.54 2.53
N VAL A 60 -4.48 -9.73 3.48
CA VAL A 60 -5.67 -10.08 4.28
C VAL A 60 -6.95 -9.99 3.44
N ARG A 61 -7.21 -8.83 2.84
CA ARG A 61 -8.44 -8.60 2.06
C ARG A 61 -8.34 -9.10 0.63
N GLY A 62 -7.22 -8.81 -0.04
CA GLY A 62 -6.98 -9.19 -1.42
C GLY A 62 -6.54 -10.63 -1.63
N ARG A 63 -6.07 -11.32 -0.59
CA ARG A 63 -5.59 -12.71 -0.65
C ARG A 63 -4.62 -12.96 -1.83
N LEU A 64 -3.71 -12.01 -2.06
CA LEU A 64 -2.67 -12.09 -3.08
C LEU A 64 -1.91 -13.40 -2.95
N ARG A 65 -1.73 -14.10 -4.07
CA ARG A 65 -1.01 -15.38 -4.13
C ARG A 65 0.31 -15.23 -4.88
N PRO A 66 1.30 -16.07 -4.56
CA PRO A 66 2.55 -16.05 -5.29
C PRO A 66 2.35 -16.26 -6.80
N GLY A 67 3.02 -15.44 -7.61
CA GLY A 67 2.95 -15.49 -9.07
C GLY A 67 1.73 -14.82 -9.71
N GLU A 68 0.78 -14.29 -8.93
CA GLU A 68 -0.30 -13.45 -9.47
C GLU A 68 0.24 -12.12 -10.03
N SER A 69 -0.57 -11.45 -10.85
CA SER A 69 -0.29 -10.12 -11.38
C SER A 69 -1.02 -9.04 -10.61
N VAL A 70 -0.35 -7.92 -10.33
CA VAL A 70 -0.92 -6.81 -9.56
C VAL A 70 -0.62 -5.47 -10.22
N LEU A 71 -1.62 -4.61 -10.33
CA LEU A 71 -1.47 -3.19 -10.69
C LEU A 71 -1.51 -2.34 -9.41
N ILE A 72 -0.42 -1.64 -9.12
CA ILE A 72 -0.25 -0.78 -7.95
C ILE A 72 -0.21 0.67 -8.41
N HIS A 73 -1.26 1.43 -8.14
CA HIS A 73 -1.24 2.85 -8.49
C HIS A 73 -0.33 3.67 -7.57
N SER A 74 0.22 4.75 -8.12
CA SER A 74 1.05 5.71 -7.37
C SER A 74 2.27 5.05 -6.70
N GLY A 75 2.97 4.16 -7.40
CA GLY A 75 4.05 3.33 -6.83
C GLY A 75 5.15 4.10 -6.11
N SER A 76 5.41 5.34 -6.50
CA SER A 76 6.41 6.20 -5.85
C SER A 76 5.98 6.71 -4.47
N GLY A 77 4.70 6.63 -4.13
CA GLY A 77 4.16 7.00 -2.82
C GLY A 77 4.49 5.97 -1.74
N GLY A 78 4.21 6.29 -0.47
CA GLY A 78 4.56 5.42 0.65
C GLY A 78 3.89 4.03 0.59
N VAL A 79 2.56 4.01 0.46
CA VAL A 79 1.80 2.75 0.32
C VAL A 79 2.20 2.01 -0.96
N GLY A 80 2.44 2.73 -2.06
CA GLY A 80 2.88 2.15 -3.33
C GLY A 80 4.21 1.39 -3.20
N GLN A 81 5.21 2.00 -2.56
CA GLN A 81 6.51 1.36 -2.32
C GLN A 81 6.38 0.12 -1.43
N ALA A 82 5.58 0.20 -0.36
CA ALA A 82 5.34 -0.94 0.53
C ALA A 82 4.62 -2.09 -0.21
N ALA A 83 3.59 -1.77 -1.01
CA ALA A 83 2.85 -2.73 -1.80
C ALA A 83 3.73 -3.42 -2.86
N ILE A 84 4.61 -2.68 -3.53
CA ILE A 84 5.58 -3.24 -4.49
C ILE A 84 6.52 -4.21 -3.78
N ALA A 85 7.08 -3.84 -2.62
CA ALA A 85 7.98 -4.70 -1.86
C ALA A 85 7.32 -6.03 -1.47
N ILE A 86 6.08 -5.97 -0.97
CA ILE A 86 5.30 -7.17 -0.60
C ILE A 86 5.03 -8.02 -1.84
N ALA A 87 4.51 -7.44 -2.92
CA ALA A 87 4.17 -8.17 -4.14
C ALA A 87 5.40 -8.86 -4.77
N LEU A 88 6.55 -8.17 -4.83
CA LEU A 88 7.80 -8.73 -5.33
C LEU A 88 8.32 -9.86 -4.44
N SER A 89 8.16 -9.76 -3.11
CA SER A 89 8.54 -10.85 -2.19
C SER A 89 7.74 -12.14 -2.45
N MET A 90 6.51 -11.99 -2.96
CA MET A 90 5.64 -13.08 -3.37
C MET A 90 5.84 -13.47 -4.85
N ARG A 91 6.88 -12.95 -5.52
CA ARG A 91 7.18 -13.23 -6.94
C ARG A 91 6.02 -12.87 -7.88
N CYS A 92 5.22 -11.87 -7.52
CA CYS A 92 4.11 -11.40 -8.34
C CYS A 92 4.63 -10.57 -9.52
N ARG A 93 3.87 -10.56 -10.63
CA ARG A 93 4.13 -9.65 -11.76
C ARG A 93 3.55 -8.28 -11.43
N VAL A 94 4.43 -7.31 -11.17
CA VAL A 94 4.02 -5.96 -10.75
C VAL A 94 3.93 -5.01 -11.93
N PHE A 95 2.78 -4.34 -12.05
CA PHE A 95 2.58 -3.12 -12.80
C PHE A 95 2.41 -1.96 -11.82
N THR A 96 2.94 -0.79 -12.16
CA THR A 96 2.82 0.41 -11.34
C THR A 96 2.66 1.65 -12.20
N THR A 97 1.92 2.63 -11.68
CA THR A 97 1.84 3.96 -12.30
C THR A 97 2.72 4.98 -11.59
N VAL A 98 3.33 5.87 -12.36
CA VAL A 98 4.19 6.96 -11.86
C VAL A 98 3.89 8.28 -12.57
N GLY A 99 4.16 9.39 -11.89
CA GLY A 99 3.84 10.73 -12.41
C GLY A 99 5.01 11.50 -13.03
N SER A 100 6.25 10.98 -12.99
CA SER A 100 7.42 11.64 -13.58
C SER A 100 8.55 10.64 -13.87
N GLY A 101 9.48 11.02 -14.74
CA GLY A 101 10.67 10.23 -15.06
C GLY A 101 11.58 10.02 -13.85
N GLU A 102 11.73 11.03 -12.99
CA GLU A 102 12.50 10.93 -11.74
C GLU A 102 11.90 9.87 -10.79
N LYS A 103 10.57 9.86 -10.63
CA LYS A 103 9.86 8.87 -9.81
C LYS A 103 10.02 7.45 -10.37
N LYS A 104 10.03 7.32 -11.71
CA LYS A 104 10.33 6.04 -12.38
C LYS A 104 11.75 5.58 -12.06
N ALA A 105 12.74 6.45 -12.23
CA ALA A 105 14.14 6.14 -11.98
C ALA A 105 14.37 5.71 -10.53
N TYR A 106 13.82 6.45 -9.56
CA TYR A 106 13.87 6.10 -8.15
C TYR A 106 13.30 4.70 -7.85
N LEU A 107 12.12 4.37 -8.40
CA LEU A 107 11.54 3.03 -8.20
C LEU A 107 12.35 1.93 -8.87
N GLN A 108 12.89 2.19 -10.06
CA GLN A 108 13.71 1.23 -10.80
C GLN A 108 15.02 0.92 -10.07
N GLU A 109 15.65 1.93 -9.46
CA GLU A 109 16.84 1.78 -8.62
C GLU A 109 16.51 0.99 -7.34
N ARG A 110 15.40 1.35 -6.67
CA ARG A 110 14.98 0.71 -5.43
C ARG A 110 14.50 -0.73 -5.61
N PHE A 111 13.87 -1.04 -6.74
CA PHE A 111 13.31 -2.35 -7.06
C PHE A 111 13.84 -2.83 -8.42
N PRO A 112 15.05 -3.40 -8.47
CA PRO A 112 15.69 -3.84 -9.71
C PRO A 112 14.88 -4.92 -10.48
N GLN A 113 13.94 -5.58 -9.82
CA GLN A 113 13.05 -6.58 -10.42
C GLN A 113 11.95 -5.96 -11.29
N LEU A 114 11.66 -4.68 -11.14
CA LEU A 114 10.74 -3.97 -12.03
C LEU A 114 11.43 -3.78 -13.38
N THR A 115 10.71 -4.02 -14.47
CA THR A 115 11.23 -3.79 -15.83
C THR A 115 10.56 -2.57 -16.43
N ALA A 116 11.01 -2.13 -17.62
CA ALA A 116 10.35 -1.05 -18.33
C ALA A 116 8.84 -1.31 -18.56
N GLU A 117 8.45 -2.58 -18.72
CA GLU A 117 7.05 -3.01 -18.88
C GLU A 117 6.22 -2.85 -17.60
N SER A 118 6.86 -2.79 -16.44
CA SER A 118 6.16 -2.56 -15.16
C SER A 118 5.62 -1.15 -15.04
N PHE A 119 6.13 -0.16 -15.79
CA PHE A 119 5.80 1.25 -15.55
C PHE A 119 4.82 1.82 -16.57
N ALA A 120 3.75 2.43 -16.07
CA ALA A 120 2.80 3.24 -16.84
C ALA A 120 2.63 4.65 -16.25
N ASN A 121 1.93 5.55 -16.96
CA ASN A 121 1.67 6.92 -16.52
C ASN A 121 0.51 6.96 -15.50
N SER A 122 0.62 7.79 -14.46
CA SER A 122 -0.46 8.03 -13.48
C SER A 122 -1.28 9.31 -13.75
N ARG A 123 -0.83 10.16 -14.69
CA ARG A 123 -1.46 11.47 -14.96
C ARG A 123 -2.70 11.37 -15.84
N ASP A 124 -2.85 10.30 -16.59
CA ASP A 124 -3.97 10.00 -17.48
C ASP A 124 -4.34 8.51 -17.37
N ALA A 125 -5.32 8.06 -18.15
CA ALA A 125 -5.74 6.65 -18.22
C ALA A 125 -4.95 5.79 -19.22
N SER A 126 -3.82 6.27 -19.76
CA SER A 126 -3.00 5.48 -20.71
C SER A 126 -2.46 4.18 -20.11
N PHE A 127 -2.41 4.08 -18.77
CA PHE A 127 -2.05 2.84 -18.08
C PHE A 127 -2.97 1.67 -18.41
N GLU A 128 -4.24 1.92 -18.73
CA GLU A 128 -5.17 0.86 -19.12
C GLU A 128 -4.67 0.15 -20.38
N GLN A 129 -4.40 0.92 -21.43
CA GLN A 129 -3.90 0.37 -22.69
C GLN A 129 -2.56 -0.34 -22.49
N HIS A 130 -1.66 0.24 -21.69
CA HIS A 130 -0.37 -0.37 -21.37
C HIS A 130 -0.54 -1.72 -20.69
N VAL A 131 -1.33 -1.79 -19.61
CA VAL A 131 -1.56 -3.04 -18.86
C VAL A 131 -2.22 -4.08 -19.76
N MET A 132 -3.22 -3.70 -20.56
CA MET A 132 -3.89 -4.62 -21.47
C MET A 132 -2.95 -5.16 -22.56
N LEU A 133 -2.04 -4.33 -23.08
CA LEU A 133 -1.03 -4.77 -24.04
C LEU A 133 -0.06 -5.78 -23.39
N GLN A 134 0.48 -5.45 -22.23
CA GLN A 134 1.47 -6.28 -21.53
C GLN A 134 0.88 -7.58 -20.96
N THR A 135 -0.44 -7.64 -20.80
CA THR A 135 -1.16 -8.83 -20.33
C THR A 135 -1.89 -9.57 -21.46
N HIS A 136 -1.67 -9.20 -22.72
CA HIS A 136 -2.34 -9.78 -23.90
C HIS A 136 -3.87 -9.81 -23.77
N GLY A 137 -4.44 -8.72 -23.25
CA GLY A 137 -5.87 -8.57 -23.03
C GLY A 137 -6.44 -9.31 -21.83
N LYS A 138 -5.61 -10.05 -21.06
CA LYS A 138 -6.06 -10.77 -19.85
C LYS A 138 -6.44 -9.80 -18.72
N GLY A 139 -5.69 -8.72 -18.55
CA GLY A 139 -5.75 -7.86 -17.36
C GLY A 139 -4.92 -8.43 -16.19
N VAL A 140 -5.06 -7.82 -15.02
CA VAL A 140 -4.36 -8.18 -13.78
C VAL A 140 -5.25 -8.85 -12.75
N ASP A 141 -4.65 -9.69 -11.91
CA ASP A 141 -5.35 -10.47 -10.90
C ASP A 141 -5.77 -9.60 -9.69
N LEU A 142 -4.98 -8.58 -9.36
CA LEU A 142 -5.32 -7.59 -8.33
C LEU A 142 -5.04 -6.16 -8.82
N VAL A 143 -5.84 -5.21 -8.34
CA VAL A 143 -5.57 -3.78 -8.49
C VAL A 143 -5.59 -3.12 -7.12
N LEU A 144 -4.52 -2.43 -6.73
CA LEU A 144 -4.47 -1.54 -5.58
C LEU A 144 -4.64 -0.10 -6.06
N ASN A 145 -5.86 0.42 -5.91
CA ASN A 145 -6.24 1.72 -6.42
C ASN A 145 -6.25 2.82 -5.35
N SER A 146 -5.68 3.96 -5.72
CA SER A 146 -5.73 5.23 -4.97
C SER A 146 -6.10 6.42 -5.86
N LEU A 147 -6.50 6.17 -7.12
CA LEU A 147 -6.88 7.17 -8.10
C LEU A 147 -8.39 7.34 -8.11
N ALA A 148 -8.87 8.46 -8.65
CA ALA A 148 -10.28 8.83 -8.63
C ALA A 148 -10.90 8.90 -10.04
N GLU A 149 -12.22 8.94 -10.08
CA GLU A 149 -13.04 9.27 -11.25
C GLU A 149 -12.75 8.37 -12.48
N GLU A 150 -12.44 8.96 -13.63
CA GLU A 150 -12.18 8.25 -14.89
C GLU A 150 -11.03 7.24 -14.74
N LYS A 151 -10.02 7.56 -13.92
CA LYS A 151 -8.90 6.66 -13.64
C LYS A 151 -9.33 5.47 -12.79
N LEU A 152 -10.26 5.63 -11.85
CA LEU A 152 -10.84 4.50 -11.12
C LEU A 152 -11.55 3.56 -12.09
N GLN A 153 -12.35 4.11 -13.01
CA GLN A 153 -13.07 3.32 -14.01
C GLN A 153 -12.09 2.59 -14.96
N ALA A 154 -11.01 3.24 -15.39
CA ALA A 154 -9.93 2.63 -16.17
C ALA A 154 -9.22 1.49 -15.40
N SER A 155 -9.02 1.68 -14.10
CA SER A 155 -8.43 0.67 -13.21
C SER A 155 -9.31 -0.58 -13.11
N LEU A 156 -10.64 -0.42 -13.05
CA LEU A 156 -11.58 -1.54 -13.04
C LEU A 156 -11.54 -2.35 -14.35
N ARG A 157 -11.36 -1.67 -15.49
CA ARG A 157 -11.24 -2.33 -16.80
C ARG A 157 -9.96 -3.17 -16.91
N CYS A 158 -8.92 -2.83 -16.15
CA CYS A 158 -7.69 -3.62 -16.05
C CYS A 158 -7.86 -4.96 -15.31
N LEU A 159 -8.97 -5.21 -14.61
CA LEU A 159 -9.18 -6.47 -13.90
C LEU A 159 -9.37 -7.66 -14.84
N ALA A 160 -8.60 -8.71 -14.57
CA ALA A 160 -8.81 -10.03 -15.12
C ALA A 160 -10.05 -10.71 -14.54
N ARG A 161 -10.45 -11.83 -15.16
CA ARG A 161 -11.46 -12.73 -14.58
C ARG A 161 -10.99 -13.21 -13.21
N HIS A 162 -11.90 -13.28 -12.24
CA HIS A 162 -11.60 -13.60 -10.84
C HIS A 162 -10.72 -12.56 -10.12
N GLY A 163 -10.51 -11.38 -10.72
CA GLY A 163 -9.70 -10.34 -10.15
C GLY A 163 -10.29 -9.71 -8.87
N ARG A 164 -9.44 -9.07 -8.07
CA ARG A 164 -9.85 -8.35 -6.86
C ARG A 164 -9.43 -6.89 -6.93
N PHE A 165 -10.39 -6.00 -6.76
CA PHE A 165 -10.14 -4.56 -6.69
C PHE A 165 -10.01 -4.12 -5.23
N LEU A 166 -8.93 -3.43 -4.90
CA LEU A 166 -8.61 -2.96 -3.55
C LEU A 166 -8.61 -1.43 -3.58
N GLU A 167 -9.70 -0.84 -3.13
CA GLU A 167 -9.89 0.61 -3.11
C GLU A 167 -9.41 1.17 -1.77
N ILE A 168 -8.30 1.91 -1.81
CA ILE A 168 -7.80 2.68 -0.63
C ILE A 168 -8.10 4.18 -0.76
N GLY A 169 -8.55 4.65 -1.93
CA GLY A 169 -9.00 6.02 -2.14
C GLY A 169 -10.36 6.27 -1.49
N LYS A 170 -10.56 7.49 -0.99
CA LYS A 170 -11.80 7.89 -0.31
C LYS A 170 -12.71 8.77 -1.16
N TYR A 171 -12.21 9.35 -2.26
CA TYR A 171 -12.93 10.35 -3.06
C TYR A 171 -14.26 9.81 -3.63
N ASP A 172 -14.19 8.79 -4.50
CA ASP A 172 -15.37 8.21 -5.13
C ASP A 172 -16.31 7.50 -4.15
N LEU A 173 -15.75 6.88 -3.09
CA LEU A 173 -16.54 6.29 -2.01
C LEU A 173 -17.37 7.37 -1.29
N SER A 174 -16.78 8.54 -1.03
CA SER A 174 -17.47 9.64 -0.33
C SER A 174 -18.51 10.31 -1.22
N ASN A 175 -18.26 10.39 -2.52
CA ASN A 175 -19.19 10.96 -3.49
C ASN A 175 -20.27 9.98 -3.95
N ASN A 176 -20.25 8.74 -3.46
CA ASN A 176 -21.15 7.67 -3.89
C ASN A 176 -21.16 7.51 -5.43
N THR A 177 -19.97 7.54 -6.04
CA THR A 177 -19.83 7.41 -7.49
C THR A 177 -20.40 6.07 -7.97
N PRO A 178 -21.21 6.03 -9.06
CA PRO A 178 -21.77 4.78 -9.58
C PRO A 178 -20.70 3.78 -10.04
N LEU A 179 -20.92 2.51 -9.71
CA LEU A 179 -20.10 1.38 -10.15
C LEU A 179 -20.88 0.48 -11.12
N GLY A 180 -20.30 0.21 -12.29
CA GLY A 180 -20.93 -0.62 -13.31
C GLY A 180 -21.02 -2.10 -12.90
N MET A 181 -22.21 -2.58 -12.55
CA MET A 181 -22.42 -3.95 -12.04
C MET A 181 -22.08 -5.06 -13.04
N ALA A 182 -22.06 -4.76 -14.35
CA ALA A 182 -21.66 -5.72 -15.38
C ALA A 182 -20.22 -6.24 -15.19
N LEU A 183 -19.36 -5.49 -14.49
CA LEU A 183 -18.01 -5.92 -14.14
C LEU A 183 -18.01 -7.26 -13.37
N PHE A 184 -18.98 -7.46 -12.49
CA PHE A 184 -19.07 -8.67 -11.66
C PHE A 184 -19.37 -9.95 -12.46
N LEU A 185 -19.76 -9.85 -13.74
CA LEU A 185 -19.85 -11.01 -14.64
C LEU A 185 -18.48 -11.66 -14.90
N LYS A 186 -17.37 -10.94 -14.65
CA LYS A 186 -16.00 -11.50 -14.64
C LYS A 186 -15.68 -12.30 -13.37
N ASN A 187 -16.66 -12.49 -12.48
CA ASN A 187 -16.50 -13.09 -11.15
C ASN A 187 -15.45 -12.37 -10.29
N VAL A 188 -15.42 -11.03 -10.38
CA VAL A 188 -14.48 -10.20 -9.60
C VAL A 188 -15.04 -9.88 -8.21
N ALA A 189 -14.16 -9.46 -7.31
CA ALA A 189 -14.53 -8.87 -6.02
C ALA A 189 -14.08 -7.41 -5.95
N PHE A 190 -14.86 -6.56 -5.29
CA PHE A 190 -14.52 -5.17 -4.99
C PHE A 190 -14.42 -5.00 -3.48
N HIS A 191 -13.29 -4.49 -2.99
CA HIS A 191 -13.03 -4.30 -1.58
C HIS A 191 -12.76 -2.83 -1.29
N GLY A 192 -13.66 -2.20 -0.51
CA GLY A 192 -13.33 -0.96 0.19
C GLY A 192 -12.38 -1.25 1.35
N ILE A 193 -11.24 -0.55 1.36
CA ILE A 193 -10.19 -0.72 2.35
C ILE A 193 -10.02 0.57 3.16
N LEU A 194 -10.38 0.49 4.43
CA LEU A 194 -10.21 1.57 5.40
C LEU A 194 -9.31 1.04 6.51
N LEU A 195 -8.08 1.55 6.61
CA LEU A 195 -7.18 1.16 7.70
C LEU A 195 -7.76 1.57 9.07
N ASP A 196 -8.50 2.68 9.09
CA ASP A 196 -9.15 3.21 10.29
C ASP A 196 -10.09 2.17 10.95
N ALA A 197 -10.71 1.29 10.16
CA ALA A 197 -11.58 0.23 10.65
C ALA A 197 -10.84 -0.88 11.44
N LEU A 198 -9.51 -0.95 11.34
CA LEU A 198 -8.70 -1.87 12.14
C LEU A 198 -8.56 -1.43 13.61
N PHE A 199 -8.83 -0.16 13.91
CA PHE A 199 -8.85 0.34 15.30
C PHE A 199 -10.20 0.10 15.99
N GLU A 200 -11.22 -0.37 15.26
CA GLU A 200 -12.54 -0.66 15.81
C GLU A 200 -12.49 -1.84 16.78
N GLU A 201 -13.24 -1.74 17.87
CA GLU A 201 -13.28 -2.78 18.89
C GLU A 201 -13.84 -4.09 18.33
N GLY A 202 -13.14 -5.21 18.60
CA GLY A 202 -13.53 -6.53 18.11
C GLY A 202 -13.03 -6.88 16.70
N ASN A 203 -12.31 -5.99 16.02
CA ASN A 203 -11.68 -6.31 14.74
C ASN A 203 -10.58 -7.38 14.94
N ARG A 204 -10.78 -8.57 14.37
CA ARG A 204 -9.86 -9.71 14.47
C ARG A 204 -8.77 -9.70 13.39
N GLU A 205 -8.95 -8.92 12.32
CA GLU A 205 -8.00 -8.84 11.21
C GLU A 205 -6.72 -8.08 11.63
N TRP A 206 -6.80 -7.21 12.64
CA TRP A 206 -5.66 -6.47 13.15
C TRP A 206 -4.50 -7.38 13.60
N GLU A 207 -4.79 -8.46 14.32
CA GLU A 207 -3.75 -9.38 14.81
C GLU A 207 -2.98 -10.00 13.65
N GLU A 208 -3.68 -10.38 12.58
CA GLU A 208 -3.06 -10.90 11.36
C GLU A 208 -2.17 -9.85 10.69
N VAL A 209 -2.65 -8.60 10.54
CA VAL A 209 -1.87 -7.51 9.96
C VAL A 209 -0.61 -7.22 10.78
N SER A 210 -0.73 -7.18 12.11
CA SER A 210 0.39 -6.94 13.02
C SER A 210 1.46 -8.04 12.91
N GLU A 211 1.04 -9.30 12.84
CA GLU A 211 1.94 -10.44 12.67
C GLU A 211 2.60 -10.47 11.28
N LEU A 212 1.88 -10.12 10.22
CA LEU A 212 2.44 -9.97 8.88
C LEU A 212 3.52 -8.90 8.85
N LEU A 213 3.31 -7.76 9.52
CA LEU A 213 4.31 -6.72 9.61
C LEU A 213 5.56 -7.20 10.36
N LYS A 214 5.41 -7.85 11.52
CA LYS A 214 6.53 -8.43 12.27
C LYS A 214 7.34 -9.41 11.42
N LYS A 215 6.67 -10.33 10.74
CA LYS A 215 7.31 -11.31 9.84
C LYS A 215 8.01 -10.63 8.67
N GLY A 216 7.38 -9.61 8.09
CA GLY A 216 7.94 -8.81 7.00
C GLY A 216 9.19 -8.04 7.40
N ILE A 217 9.25 -7.52 8.63
CA ILE A 217 10.46 -6.90 9.19
C ILE A 217 11.56 -7.94 9.33
N ALA A 218 11.25 -9.09 9.94
CA ALA A 218 12.22 -10.15 10.18
C ALA A 218 12.78 -10.77 8.88
N SER A 219 11.96 -10.87 7.83
CA SER A 219 12.36 -11.42 6.52
C SER A 219 13.04 -10.39 5.60
N GLY A 220 13.08 -9.12 6.00
CA GLY A 220 13.64 -8.03 5.20
C GLY A 220 12.74 -7.55 4.05
N VAL A 221 11.51 -8.05 3.92
CA VAL A 221 10.50 -7.54 2.97
C VAL A 221 10.11 -6.11 3.30
N VAL A 222 9.98 -5.81 4.60
CA VAL A 222 9.68 -4.47 5.10
C VAL A 222 10.98 -3.71 5.25
N GLN A 223 11.12 -2.63 4.47
CA GLN A 223 12.26 -1.74 4.50
C GLN A 223 11.84 -0.28 4.68
N PRO A 224 12.61 0.54 5.42
CA PRO A 224 12.36 1.98 5.57
C PRO A 224 12.21 2.70 4.24
N LEU A 225 11.33 3.70 4.21
CA LEU A 225 11.16 4.57 3.04
C LEU A 225 12.16 5.73 3.08
N ARG A 226 12.36 6.38 1.92
CA ARG A 226 13.07 7.66 1.88
C ARG A 226 12.27 8.70 2.65
N THR A 227 12.92 9.39 3.57
CA THR A 227 12.34 10.40 4.44
C THR A 227 12.73 11.80 3.98
N THR A 228 11.78 12.74 4.10
CA THR A 228 12.04 14.17 4.04
C THR A 228 11.63 14.72 5.39
N VAL A 229 12.61 15.10 6.20
CA VAL A 229 12.39 15.49 7.60
C VAL A 229 12.24 17.01 7.69
N PHE A 230 11.24 17.44 8.42
CA PHE A 230 11.02 18.84 8.79
C PHE A 230 11.22 18.97 10.30
N GLU A 231 11.82 20.08 10.72
CA GLU A 231 11.96 20.40 12.14
C GLU A 231 10.60 20.75 12.76
N ARG A 232 10.49 20.62 14.07
CA ARG A 232 9.23 20.87 14.82
C ARG A 232 8.66 22.28 14.65
N ASN A 233 9.47 23.24 14.21
CA ASN A 233 9.09 24.63 13.95
C ASN A 233 8.80 24.92 12.46
N GLN A 234 8.83 23.90 11.60
CA GLN A 234 8.56 23.97 10.16
C GLN A 234 7.26 23.23 9.79
N VAL A 235 6.31 23.18 10.73
CA VAL A 235 5.03 22.45 10.56
C VAL A 235 4.03 23.23 9.69
N GLU A 236 4.23 24.55 9.57
CA GLU A 236 3.45 25.47 8.74
C GLU A 236 4.23 25.92 7.49
#